data_AF-A0A3S2ARD9-F1
#
_entry.id   AF-A0A3S2ARD9-F1
#
_cell.length_a   1.000
_cell.length_b   1.000
_cell.length_c   1.000
_cell.angle_alpha   90.00
_cell.angle_beta   90.00
_cell.angle_gamma   90.00
#
_symmetry.space_group_name_H-M   'P 1'
#
loop_
_entity.id
_entity.type
_entity.pdbx_description
1 polymer ?
#
loop_
_entity_poly.entity_id
_entity_poly.type
_entity_poly.pdbx_seq_one_letter_code
_entity_poly.pdbx_strand_id
1 'polypeptide(L)' 'RHLEQNAAAAGIALSAVEVQAIGDALSPDKVVGRRYAEKELTLVNG' A
#
# COMPACT_ATOMS: atom_id res chain seq x y z
N ARG A 1 1.96 7.83 -18.27
CA ARG A 1 1.38 6.47 -18.29
C ARG A 1 0.87 5.99 -16.93
N HIS A 2 1.57 6.24 -15.80
CA HIS A 2 1.06 5.85 -14.48
C HIS A 2 -0.26 6.54 -14.09
N LEU A 3 -0.45 7.81 -14.47
CA LEU A 3 -1.69 8.54 -14.20
C LEU A 3 -2.93 7.92 -14.88
N GLU A 4 -2.80 7.52 -16.13
CA GLU A 4 -3.90 6.88 -16.90
C GLU A 4 -4.29 5.53 -16.28
N GLN A 5 -3.30 4.76 -15.83
CA GLN A 5 -3.53 3.47 -15.17
C GLN A 5 -4.21 3.66 -13.81
N ASN A 6 -3.82 4.69 -13.06
CA ASN A 6 -4.46 5.03 -11.78
C ASN A 6 -5.89 5.50 -11.99
N ALA A 7 -6.16 6.29 -13.04
CA ALA A 7 -7.51 6.71 -13.40
C ALA A 7 -8.39 5.51 -13.80
N ALA A 8 -7.84 4.55 -14.54
CA ALA A 8 -8.55 3.32 -14.90
C ALA A 8 -8.83 2.42 -13.69
N ALA A 9 -7.92 2.37 -12.71
CA ALA A 9 -8.06 1.55 -11.52
C ALA A 9 -9.25 1.96 -10.64
N ALA A 10 -9.69 3.22 -10.70
CA ALA A 10 -10.84 3.72 -9.93
C ALA A 10 -12.16 3.00 -10.25
N GLY A 11 -12.28 2.38 -11.44
CA GLY A 11 -13.45 1.61 -11.85
C GLY A 11 -13.43 0.13 -11.45
N ILE A 12 -12.37 -0.35 -10.81
CA ILE A 12 -12.22 -1.77 -10.47
C ILE A 12 -12.99 -2.05 -9.18
N ALA A 13 -13.95 -2.98 -9.25
CA ALA A 13 -14.61 -3.55 -8.09
C ALA A 13 -13.99 -4.91 -7.77
N LEU A 14 -13.57 -5.11 -6.53
CA LEU A 14 -13.02 -6.37 -6.05
C LEU A 14 -14.09 -7.15 -5.28
N SER A 15 -14.12 -8.46 -5.47
CA SER A 15 -14.88 -9.37 -4.62
C SER A 15 -14.26 -9.48 -3.23
N ALA A 16 -15.06 -9.92 -2.25
CA ALA A 16 -14.57 -10.12 -0.88
C ALA A 16 -13.38 -11.11 -0.80
N VAL A 17 -13.36 -12.12 -1.67
CA VAL A 17 -12.27 -13.09 -1.76
C VAL A 17 -10.97 -12.46 -2.26
N GLU A 18 -11.06 -11.60 -3.27
CA GLU A 18 -9.89 -10.88 -3.80
C GLU A 18 -9.33 -9.88 -2.79
N VAL A 19 -10.21 -9.18 -2.05
CA VAL A 19 -9.80 -8.29 -0.95
C VAL A 19 -9.06 -9.08 0.14
N GLN A 20 -9.59 -10.25 0.53
CA GLN A 20 -8.95 -11.09 1.54
C GLN A 20 -7.56 -11.57 1.09
N ALA A 21 -7.45 -12.06 -0.15
CA ALA A 21 -6.18 -12.54 -0.70
C ALA A 21 -5.10 -11.44 -0.74
N ILE A 22 -5.48 -10.21 -1.09
CA ILE A 22 -4.57 -9.05 -1.05
C ILE A 22 -4.15 -8.74 0.40
N GLY A 23 -5.10 -8.76 1.34
CA GLY A 23 -4.82 -8.55 2.77
C GLY A 23 -3.81 -9.56 3.33
N ASP A 24 -3.97 -10.84 3.00
CA ASP A 24 -3.08 -11.91 3.46
C ASP A 24 -1.66 -11.80 2.89
N ALA A 25 -1.53 -11.21 1.68
CA ALA A 25 -0.25 -10.91 1.07
C ALA A 25 0.43 -9.69 1.73
N LEU A 26 -0.34 -8.72 2.22
CA LEU A 26 0.12 -7.49 2.87
C LEU A 26 0.47 -7.65 4.36
N SER A 27 0.47 -8.87 4.91
CA SER A 27 0.82 -9.09 6.31
C SER A 27 2.12 -8.36 6.69
N PRO A 28 2.13 -7.51 7.73
CA PRO A 28 3.30 -6.75 8.15
C PRO A 28 4.54 -7.63 8.38
N ASP A 29 4.33 -8.88 8.75
CA ASP A 29 5.39 -9.88 8.95
C ASP A 29 6.12 -10.23 7.63
N LYS A 30 5.48 -10.01 6.48
CA LYS A 30 6.02 -10.23 5.13
C LYS A 30 6.60 -8.94 4.51
N VAL A 31 6.38 -7.78 5.14
CA VAL A 31 6.87 -6.48 4.68
C VAL A 31 7.86 -5.93 5.72
N VAL A 32 9.04 -6.56 5.78
CA VAL A 32 10.15 -6.08 6.61
C VAL A 32 10.91 -5.00 5.85
N GLY A 33 10.54 -3.75 6.10
CA GLY A 33 11.25 -2.56 5.63
C GLY A 33 11.05 -1.42 6.63
N ARG A 34 12.08 -0.60 6.86
CA ARG A 34 11.96 0.58 7.74
C ARG A 34 10.80 1.43 7.24
N ARG A 35 9.75 1.60 8.06
CA ARG A 35 8.55 2.38 7.71
C ARG A 35 8.87 3.85 7.36
N TYR A 36 10.03 4.32 7.82
CA TYR A 36 10.56 5.66 7.57
C TYR A 36 12.09 5.56 7.45
N ALA A 37 12.69 6.28 6.51
CA ALA A 37 14.12 6.57 6.62
C ALA A 37 14.34 7.50 7.84
N GLU A 38 15.52 7.45 8.48
CA GLU A 38 15.81 8.27 9.68
C GLU A 38 15.47 9.76 9.51
N LYS A 39 15.63 10.31 8.29
CA LYS A 39 15.29 11.71 7.99
C LYS A 39 13.79 12.03 8.07
N GLU A 40 12.92 11.04 7.87
CA GLU A 40 11.46 11.21 7.83
C GLU A 40 10.84 11.14 9.23
N LEU A 41 11.47 10.42 10.17
CA LEU A 41 11.06 10.39 11.59
C LEU A 41 11.26 11.74 12.29
N THR A 42 12.25 12.53 11.87
CA THR A 42 12.54 13.85 12.48
C THR A 42 11.47 14.90 12.14
N LEU A 43 10.79 14.77 11.00
CA LEU A 43 9.71 15.69 10.57
C LEU A 43 8.37 15.41 11.26
N VAL A 44 8.15 14.19 11.76
CA VAL A 44 6.88 13.79 12.38
C VAL A 44 6.87 14.06 13.89
N ASN A 45 8.04 14.22 14.52
CA ASN A 45 8.18 14.48 15.96
C ASN A 45 8.54 15.95 16.28
N GLY A 46 8.34 16.87 15.32
CA GLY A 46 8.59 18.31 15.47
C GLY A 46 7.31 19.12 15.59
#